data_AF-A0A182EZJ9-F1
#
_entry.id   AF-A0A182EZJ9-F1
#
_cell.length_a   1.000
_cell.length_b   1.000
_cell.length_c   1.000
_cell.angle_alpha   90.00
_cell.angle_beta   90.00
_cell.angle_gamma   90.00
#
_symmetry.space_group_name_H-M   'P 1'
#
loop_
_entity.id
_entity.type
_entity.pdbx_description
1 polymer ?
#
loop_
_entity_poly.entity_id
_entity_poly.type
_entity_poly.pdbx_seq_one_letter_code
_entity_poly.pdbx_strand_id
1 'polypeptide(L)'
;TAHSALKLPLNIQLIETPTCSISKASSMGKVLQKFILIVWDKCTMAHKKSIEALDRSLQDLRGNIKPFGNALILFAGDFRQTLPVILRSTSADEINACLKYSTLWGHVKAFKLTTSMCVQLHND
;
A
#
# COMPACT_ATOMS: atom_id res chain seq x y z
N THR A 1 12.40 -0.02 1.80
CA THR A 1 11.02 -0.32 2.24
C THR A 1 10.03 0.58 1.50
N ALA A 2 8.72 0.33 1.58
CA ALA A 2 7.73 1.23 0.95
C ALA A 2 7.90 2.69 1.41
N HIS A 3 8.19 2.91 2.70
CA HIS A 3 8.47 4.25 3.23
C HIS A 3 9.64 4.96 2.54
N SER A 4 10.76 4.28 2.31
CA SER A 4 11.92 4.88 1.65
C SER A 4 11.69 5.10 0.15
N ALA A 5 11.09 4.11 -0.53
CA ALA A 5 10.86 4.15 -1.97
C ALA A 5 9.82 5.22 -2.35
N LEU A 6 8.75 5.32 -1.57
CA LEU A 6 7.63 6.22 -1.83
C LEU A 6 7.69 7.51 -1.01
N LYS A 7 8.73 7.70 -0.18
CA LYS A 7 8.85 8.85 0.74
C LYS A 7 7.56 9.08 1.56
N LEU A 8 7.02 8.00 2.11
CA LEU A 8 5.80 8.07 2.93
C LEU A 8 6.09 8.73 4.28
N PRO A 9 5.19 9.58 4.80
CA PRO A 9 5.31 10.17 6.12
C PRO A 9 5.41 9.08 7.20
N LEU A 10 6.34 9.25 8.15
CA LEU A 10 6.46 8.34 9.29
C LEU A 10 5.26 8.45 10.24
N ASN A 11 4.71 9.66 10.38
CA ASN A 11 3.56 9.96 11.24
C ASN A 11 2.22 9.79 10.50
N ILE A 12 2.09 8.76 9.67
CA ILE A 12 0.95 8.55 8.76
C ILE A 12 -0.40 8.57 9.49
N GLN A 13 -0.43 8.10 10.74
CA GLN A 13 -1.63 8.03 11.57
C GLN A 13 -2.18 9.42 11.95
N LEU A 14 -1.29 10.39 12.15
CA LEU A 14 -1.65 11.75 12.60
C LEU A 14 -2.10 12.67 11.47
N ILE A 15 -1.74 12.34 10.23
CA ILE A 15 -2.05 13.16 9.07
C ILE A 15 -3.41 12.73 8.53
N GLU A 16 -4.32 13.67 8.32
CA GLU A 16 -5.66 13.39 7.80
C GLU A 16 -5.60 12.98 6.32
N THR A 17 -4.87 13.75 5.51
CA THR A 17 -4.72 13.55 4.06
C THR A 17 -3.25 13.36 3.66
N PRO A 18 -2.57 12.29 4.11
CA PRO A 18 -1.15 12.11 3.82
C PRO A 18 -0.87 11.97 2.33
N THR A 19 0.31 12.39 1.91
CA THR A 19 0.83 12.24 0.54
C THR A 19 2.27 11.74 0.59
N CYS A 20 2.72 11.13 -0.50
CA CYS A 20 4.13 10.82 -0.73
C CYS A 20 4.91 12.11 -1.01
N SER A 21 6.01 12.34 -0.30
CA SER A 21 6.88 13.52 -0.49
C SER A 21 7.77 13.40 -1.73
N ILE A 22 7.16 13.22 -2.90
CA ILE A 22 7.83 13.03 -4.19
C ILE A 22 7.45 14.16 -5.14
N SER A 23 8.42 14.98 -5.53
CA SER A 23 8.22 16.01 -6.54
C SER A 23 8.12 15.40 -7.94
N LYS A 24 7.22 15.95 -8.77
CA LYS A 24 7.06 15.60 -10.20
C LYS A 24 8.36 15.74 -11.01
N ALA A 25 9.22 16.69 -10.64
CA ALA A 25 10.49 16.94 -11.31
C ALA A 25 11.60 15.95 -10.90
N SER A 26 11.45 15.26 -9.77
CA SER A 26 12.44 14.32 -9.26
C SER A 26 12.59 13.09 -10.17
N SER A 27 13.73 12.41 -10.10
CA SER A 27 13.97 11.15 -10.83
C SER A 27 12.90 10.10 -10.53
N MET A 28 12.57 9.90 -9.26
CA MET A 28 11.49 9.01 -8.84
C MET A 28 10.12 9.49 -9.34
N GLY A 29 9.84 10.79 -9.30
CA GLY A 29 8.59 11.35 -9.85
C GLY A 29 8.42 11.07 -11.34
N LYS A 30 9.51 11.13 -12.12
CA LYS A 30 9.50 10.77 -13.55
C LYS A 30 9.27 9.26 -13.78
N VAL A 31 9.83 8.41 -12.93
CA VAL A 31 9.53 6.96 -12.95
C VAL A 31 8.06 6.72 -12.60
N LEU A 32 7.55 7.39 -11.56
CA LEU A 32 6.18 7.26 -11.09
C LEU A 32 5.13 7.76 -12.12
N GLN A 33 5.53 8.68 -13.01
CA GLN A 33 4.69 9.10 -14.13
C GLN A 33 4.52 8.03 -15.22
N LYS A 34 5.49 7.11 -15.37
CA LYS A 34 5.57 6.18 -16.51
C LYS A 34 5.33 4.72 -16.15
N PHE A 35 5.42 4.32 -14.89
CA PHE A 35 5.27 2.90 -14.54
C PHE A 35 3.87 2.38 -14.87
N ILE A 36 3.76 1.06 -15.01
CA ILE A 36 2.47 0.40 -15.25
C ILE A 36 2.01 -0.41 -14.05
N LEU A 37 2.95 -0.94 -13.27
CA LEU A 37 2.72 -1.84 -12.14
C LEU A 37 3.60 -1.46 -10.95
N ILE A 38 3.01 -1.41 -9.75
CA ILE A 38 3.71 -1.46 -8.47
C ILE A 38 3.32 -2.76 -7.76
N VAL A 39 4.33 -3.50 -7.30
CA VAL A 39 4.12 -4.65 -6.42
C VAL A 39 4.45 -4.24 -5.00
N TRP A 40 3.49 -4.40 -4.09
CA TRP A 40 3.65 -4.10 -2.68
C TRP A 40 3.56 -5.39 -1.87
N ASP A 41 4.73 -5.97 -1.58
CA ASP A 41 4.86 -7.12 -0.69
C ASP A 41 4.71 -6.73 0.78
N LYS A 42 4.17 -7.65 1.59
CA LYS A 42 3.84 -7.45 3.02
C LYS A 42 2.96 -6.22 3.25
N CYS A 43 2.05 -5.95 2.32
CA CYS A 43 1.16 -4.80 2.39
C CYS A 43 0.27 -4.79 3.65
N THR A 44 -0.02 -5.96 4.23
CA THR A 44 -0.86 -6.13 5.43
C THR A 44 -0.31 -5.42 6.66
N MET A 45 1.00 -5.20 6.73
CA MET A 45 1.66 -4.45 7.80
C MET A 45 1.56 -2.93 7.62
N ALA A 46 1.12 -2.46 6.46
CA ALA A 46 1.01 -1.03 6.18
C ALA A 46 -0.32 -0.48 6.71
N HIS A 47 -0.27 0.72 7.28
CA HIS A 47 -1.47 1.48 7.62
C HIS A 47 -2.24 1.84 6.33
N LYS A 48 -3.58 1.77 6.34
CA LYS A 48 -4.43 2.08 5.17
C LYS A 48 -4.12 3.44 4.53
N LYS A 49 -3.87 4.44 5.38
CA LYS A 49 -3.49 5.80 4.98
C LYS A 49 -2.22 5.84 4.11
N SER A 50 -1.32 4.86 4.21
CA SER A 50 -0.14 4.76 3.34
C SER A 50 -0.52 4.43 1.90
N ILE A 51 -1.54 3.59 1.69
CA ILE A 51 -2.06 3.29 0.35
C ILE A 51 -2.84 4.48 -0.20
N GLU A 52 -3.64 5.13 0.64
CA GLU A 52 -4.38 6.35 0.25
C GLU A 52 -3.45 7.51 -0.10
N ALA A 53 -2.31 7.62 0.60
CA ALA A 53 -1.26 8.57 0.27
C ALA A 53 -0.62 8.28 -1.08
N LEU A 54 -0.34 7.01 -1.36
CA LEU A 54 0.17 6.59 -2.66
C LEU A 54 -0.84 6.90 -3.77
N ASP A 55 -2.12 6.57 -3.58
CA ASP A 55 -3.19 6.87 -4.53
C ASP A 55 -3.25 8.36 -4.88
N ARG A 56 -3.38 9.24 -3.87
CA ARG A 56 -3.39 10.70 -4.06
C ARG A 56 -2.16 11.19 -4.80
N SER A 57 -0.97 10.74 -4.40
CA SER A 57 0.27 11.17 -5.03
C SER A 57 0.40 10.70 -6.47
N LEU A 58 -0.11 9.52 -6.82
CA LEU A 58 -0.09 9.04 -8.21
C LEU A 58 -1.11 9.78 -9.08
N GLN A 59 -2.28 10.10 -8.53
CA GLN A 59 -3.26 10.93 -9.23
C GLN A 59 -2.67 12.30 -9.58
N ASP A 60 -2.00 12.95 -8.62
CA ASP A 60 -1.31 14.24 -8.82
C ASP A 60 -0.14 14.14 -9.82
N LEU A 61 0.79 13.20 -9.58
CA LEU A 61 1.97 13.03 -10.44
C LEU A 61 1.60 12.79 -11.91
N ARG A 62 0.52 12.05 -12.15
CA ARG A 62 0.06 11.66 -13.49
C ARG A 62 -1.00 12.58 -14.08
N GLY A 63 -1.59 13.47 -13.29
CA GLY A 63 -2.73 14.28 -13.72
C GLY A 63 -3.96 13.44 -14.09
N ASN A 64 -4.20 12.34 -13.37
CA ASN A 64 -5.29 11.42 -13.66
C ASN A 64 -6.01 11.04 -12.36
N ILE A 65 -7.28 11.42 -12.25
CA ILE A 65 -8.11 11.21 -11.04
C ILE A 65 -8.57 9.76 -10.82
N LYS A 66 -8.31 8.86 -11.78
CA LYS A 66 -8.61 7.43 -11.60
C LYS A 66 -7.73 6.87 -10.47
N PRO A 67 -8.17 5.81 -9.76
CA PRO A 67 -7.37 5.15 -8.73
C PRO A 67 -5.93 4.91 -9.18
N PHE A 68 -4.99 5.28 -8.34
CA PHE A 68 -3.54 5.23 -8.51
C PHE A 68 -3.03 5.89 -9.80
N GLY A 69 -3.73 6.91 -10.30
CA GLY A 69 -3.44 7.54 -11.57
C GLY A 69 -3.45 6.53 -12.73
N ASN A 70 -4.39 5.59 -12.70
CA ASN A 70 -4.54 4.50 -13.67
C ASN A 70 -3.35 3.52 -13.72
N ALA A 71 -2.59 3.41 -12.62
CA ALA A 71 -1.58 2.38 -12.47
C ALA A 71 -2.15 1.11 -11.84
N LEU A 72 -1.59 -0.04 -12.20
CA LEU A 72 -1.92 -1.31 -11.54
C LEU A 72 -1.12 -1.43 -10.24
N ILE A 73 -1.81 -1.73 -9.14
CA ILE A 73 -1.18 -2.05 -7.86
C ILE A 73 -1.47 -3.50 -7.52
N LEU A 74 -0.40 -4.29 -7.36
CA LEU A 74 -0.48 -5.66 -6.89
C LEU A 74 -0.11 -5.70 -5.41
N PHE A 75 -1.12 -5.93 -4.56
CA PHE A 75 -0.93 -6.18 -3.15
C PHE A 75 -0.61 -7.65 -2.91
N ALA A 76 0.54 -7.91 -2.28
CA ALA A 76 0.94 -9.23 -1.85
C ALA A 76 1.13 -9.24 -0.34
N GLY A 77 0.68 -10.32 0.30
CA GLY A 77 0.77 -10.50 1.74
C GLY A 77 -0.21 -11.55 2.25
N ASP A 78 0.01 -12.01 3.48
CA ASP A 78 -0.92 -12.87 4.18
C ASP A 78 -1.62 -12.06 5.27
N PHE A 79 -2.95 -11.96 5.19
CA PHE A 79 -3.77 -11.28 6.21
C PHE A 79 -3.85 -12.05 7.53
N ARG A 80 -3.31 -13.27 7.59
CA ARG A 80 -3.08 -14.01 8.84
C ARG A 80 -1.76 -13.62 9.53
N GLN A 81 -0.94 -12.79 8.89
CA GLN A 81 0.27 -12.22 9.51
C GLN A 81 -0.06 -10.94 10.30
N THR A 82 0.98 -10.30 10.85
CA THR A 82 0.91 -9.16 11.76
C THR A 82 0.11 -7.99 11.18
N LEU A 83 -0.78 -7.43 12.00
CA LEU A 83 -1.52 -6.20 11.73
C LEU A 83 -0.59 -4.98 11.68
N PRO A 84 -1.04 -3.82 11.17
CA PRO A 84 -0.27 -2.58 11.24
C PRO A 84 0.05 -2.24 12.70
N VAL A 85 1.33 -1.97 12.98
CA VAL A 85 1.78 -1.62 14.33
C VAL A 85 1.44 -0.16 14.62
N ILE A 86 0.60 0.07 15.62
CA ILE A 86 0.26 1.41 16.13
C ILE A 86 0.66 1.47 17.60
N LEU A 87 1.37 2.53 17.99
CA LEU A 87 1.83 2.68 19.36
C LEU A 87 0.64 3.08 20.25
N ARG A 88 0.36 2.29 21.30
CA ARG A 88 -0.73 2.53 22.27
C ARG A 88 -2.13 2.52 21.63
N SER A 89 -2.34 1.74 20.57
CA SER A 89 -3.65 1.54 19.95
C SER A 89 -4.58 0.70 20.80
N THR A 90 -5.88 0.91 20.59
CA THR A 90 -6.91 -0.08 20.90
C THR A 90 -7.05 -1.08 19.75
N SER A 91 -7.68 -2.22 19.98
CA SER A 91 -7.98 -3.17 18.90
C SER A 91 -8.83 -2.55 17.79
N ALA A 92 -9.71 -1.60 18.13
CA ALA A 92 -10.50 -0.88 17.14
C ALA A 92 -9.62 -0.01 16.24
N ASP A 93 -8.59 0.63 16.78
CA ASP A 93 -7.64 1.44 16.00
C ASP A 93 -6.83 0.58 15.03
N GLU A 94 -6.36 -0.59 15.49
CA GLU A 94 -5.62 -1.54 14.65
C GLU A 94 -6.47 -2.07 13.49
N ILE A 95 -7.71 -2.44 13.78
CA ILE A 95 -8.68 -2.87 12.76
C ILE A 95 -8.93 -1.73 11.78
N ASN A 96 -9.20 -0.51 12.28
CA ASN A 96 -9.44 0.66 11.45
C ASN A 96 -8.23 1.05 10.58
N ALA A 97 -7.03 0.69 11.00
CA ALA A 97 -5.79 0.91 10.26
C ALA A 97 -5.53 -0.13 9.17
N CYS A 98 -6.22 -1.27 9.19
CA CYS A 98 -6.06 -2.32 8.20
C CYS A 98 -6.46 -1.86 6.80
N LEU A 99 -5.80 -2.43 5.78
CA LEU A 99 -6.06 -2.10 4.37
C LEU A 99 -7.53 -2.28 3.96
N LYS A 100 -8.21 -3.27 4.56
CA LYS A 100 -9.63 -3.56 4.31
C LYS A 100 -10.56 -2.40 4.67
N TYR A 101 -10.13 -1.51 5.55
CA TYR A 101 -10.88 -0.32 5.97
C TYR A 101 -10.50 0.94 5.17
N SER A 102 -9.71 0.80 4.10
CA SER A 102 -9.49 1.88 3.15
C SER A 102 -10.70 2.03 2.22
N THR A 103 -11.00 3.26 1.81
CA THR A 103 -11.99 3.55 0.76
C THR A 103 -11.62 2.90 -0.58
N LEU A 104 -10.33 2.65 -0.80
CA LEU A 104 -9.81 2.00 -2.01
C LEU A 104 -10.09 0.50 -2.05
N TRP A 105 -10.42 -0.12 -0.91
CA TRP A 105 -10.62 -1.57 -0.84
C TRP A 105 -11.73 -2.09 -1.74
N GLY A 106 -12.78 -1.29 -1.98
CA GLY A 106 -13.86 -1.63 -2.90
C GLY A 106 -13.42 -1.83 -4.36
N HIS A 107 -12.23 -1.33 -4.73
CA HIS A 107 -11.65 -1.50 -6.07
C HIS A 107 -10.69 -2.70 -6.16
N VAL A 108 -10.45 -3.40 -5.05
CA VAL A 108 -9.48 -4.50 -4.99
C VAL A 108 -10.13 -5.80 -5.43
N LYS A 109 -9.53 -6.45 -6.43
CA LYS A 109 -9.85 -7.83 -6.80
C LYS A 109 -8.96 -8.79 -6.01
N ALA A 110 -9.58 -9.62 -5.17
CA ALA A 110 -8.86 -10.58 -4.35
C ALA A 110 -8.54 -11.86 -5.13
N PHE A 111 -7.30 -12.34 -4.98
CA PHE A 111 -6.87 -13.66 -5.43
C PHE A 111 -6.29 -14.42 -4.23
N LYS A 112 -6.60 -15.71 -4.11
CA LYS A 112 -6.14 -16.55 -3.01
C LYS A 112 -5.20 -17.61 -3.55
N LEU A 113 -3.98 -17.64 -3.02
CA LEU A 113 -3.06 -18.75 -3.21
C LEU A 113 -3.39 -19.86 -2.20
N THR A 114 -3.53 -21.10 -2.67
CA THR A 114 -3.90 -22.26 -1.84
C THR A 114 -2.75 -23.25 -1.64
N THR A 115 -1.73 -23.18 -2.48
CA THR A 115 -0.61 -24.12 -2.48
C THR A 115 0.61 -23.46 -1.85
N SER A 116 1.19 -24.11 -0.83
CA SER A 116 2.46 -23.71 -0.22
C SER A 116 3.59 -24.53 -0.82
N MET A 117 4.45 -23.88 -1.59
CA MET A 117 5.64 -24.54 -2.17
C MET A 117 6.58 -25.07 -1.09
N CYS A 118 6.71 -24.37 0.05
CA CYS A 118 7.57 -24.81 1.15
C CYS A 118 7.11 -26.13 1.80
N VAL A 119 5.80 -26.38 1.84
CA VAL A 119 5.24 -27.63 2.40
C VAL A 119 5.34 -28.76 1.39
N GLN A 120 5.17 -28.47 0.09
CA GLN A 120 5.32 -29.47 -0.97
C GLN A 120 6.75 -30.03 -1.05
N LEU A 121 7.76 -29.18 -0.97
CA LEU A 121 9.17 -29.59 -1.07
C LEU A 121 9.69 -30.37 0.14
N HIS A 122 8.96 -30.41 1.26
CA HIS A 122 9.33 -31.20 2.45
C HIS A 122 8.71 -32.61 2.45
N ASN A 123 7.81 -32.89 1.52
CA ASN A 123 7.16 -34.20 1.38
C ASN A 123 7.78 -35.07 0.27
N ASP A 124 8.84 -34.59 -0.39
CA ASP A 124 9.67 -35.32 -1.35
C ASP A 124 11.04 -35.67 -0.71
#